data_AF-A0A6S7LRZ3-F1
#
_entry.id   AF-A0A6S7LRZ3-F1
#
_cell.length_a   1.000
_cell.length_b   1.000
_cell.length_c   1.000
_cell.angle_alpha   90.00
_cell.angle_beta   90.00
_cell.angle_gamma   90.00
#
_symmetry.space_group_name_H-M   'P 1'
#
loop_
_entity.id
_entity.type
_entity.pdbx_description
1 polymer ?
#
loop_
_entity_poly.entity_id
_entity_poly.type
_entity_poly.pdbx_seq_one_letter_code
_entity_poly.pdbx_strand_id
1 'polypeptide(L)'
;MDEVLEKLNLGRFIDKFKEQKISADMICKLSLQEYAMLGINDRQDIMALRIACSTYGEKPPTKLNSFCGAPQFLIPKSVLECWLDDDFTIKEISRLLSVSESTIYRRMREYGLSKLQFTDISDHDLDLQ
;
A
#
# COMPACT_ATOMS: atom_id res chain seq x y z
N MET A 1 10.12 -12.94 -7.49
CA MET A 1 9.96 -11.67 -8.24
C MET A 1 9.13 -11.93 -9.49
N ASP A 2 9.54 -12.87 -10.33
CA ASP A 2 8.83 -13.28 -11.56
C ASP A 2 7.36 -13.63 -11.30
N GLU A 3 7.08 -14.52 -10.34
CA GLU A 3 5.70 -14.89 -9.98
C GLU A 3 4.84 -13.72 -9.50
N VAL A 4 5.46 -12.74 -8.83
CA VAL A 4 4.77 -11.53 -8.36
C VAL A 4 4.40 -10.65 -9.55
N LEU A 5 5.33 -10.48 -10.49
CA LEU A 5 5.09 -9.71 -11.71
C LEU A 5 4.02 -10.38 -12.59
N GLU A 6 4.06 -11.71 -12.75
CA GLU A 6 3.02 -12.46 -13.48
C GLU A 6 1.63 -12.27 -12.85
N LYS A 7 1.50 -12.43 -11.53
CA LYS A 7 0.23 -12.26 -10.80
C LYS A 7 -0.35 -10.86 -10.94
N LEU A 8 0.51 -9.85 -11.09
CA LEU A 8 0.11 -8.46 -11.27
C LEU A 8 -0.06 -8.07 -12.75
N ASN A 9 0.01 -9.02 -13.68
CA ASN A 9 -0.05 -8.76 -15.12
C ASN A 9 1.10 -7.84 -15.62
N LEU A 10 2.22 -7.88 -14.91
CA LEU A 10 3.46 -7.15 -15.16
C LEU A 10 4.56 -8.08 -15.71
N GLY A 11 4.22 -9.28 -16.19
CA GLY A 11 5.15 -10.28 -16.71
C GLY A 11 6.07 -9.76 -17.81
N ARG A 12 5.59 -8.81 -18.62
CA ARG A 12 6.38 -8.13 -19.66
C ARG A 12 7.61 -7.37 -19.15
N PHE A 13 7.70 -7.10 -17.85
CA PHE A 13 8.82 -6.38 -17.23
C PHE A 13 9.83 -7.31 -16.54
N ILE A 14 9.61 -8.63 -16.53
CA ILE A 14 10.46 -9.60 -15.84
C ILE A 14 11.92 -9.50 -16.30
N ASP A 15 12.17 -9.47 -17.61
CA ASP A 15 13.53 -9.42 -18.15
C ASP A 15 14.25 -8.13 -17.70
N LYS A 16 13.54 -7.00 -17.68
CA LYS A 16 14.09 -5.71 -17.26
C LYS A 16 14.41 -5.66 -15.77
N PHE A 17 13.60 -6.31 -14.94
CA PHE A 17 13.87 -6.46 -13.50
C PHE A 17 15.09 -7.36 -13.27
N LYS A 18 15.26 -8.42 -14.07
CA LYS A 18 16.45 -9.30 -14.03
C LYS A 18 17.71 -8.58 -14.48
N GLU A 19 17.65 -7.85 -15.59
CA GLU A 19 18.76 -7.05 -16.13
C GLU A 19 19.25 -6.01 -15.11
N GLN A 20 18.32 -5.29 -14.48
CA GLN A 20 18.64 -4.27 -13.47
C GLN A 20 18.86 -4.85 -12.06
N LYS A 21 18.79 -6.18 -11.90
CA LYS A 21 18.98 -6.90 -10.63
C LYS A 21 18.08 -6.38 -9.50
N ILE A 22 16.84 -6.02 -9.84
CA ILE A 22 15.85 -5.52 -8.88
C ILE A 22 15.25 -6.69 -8.10
N SER A 23 15.49 -6.73 -6.79
CA SER A 23 14.89 -7.69 -5.86
C SER A 23 13.68 -7.09 -5.13
N ALA A 24 12.87 -7.95 -4.52
CA ALA A 24 11.62 -7.55 -3.84
C ALA A 24 11.86 -6.52 -2.71
N ASP A 25 12.99 -6.59 -2.00
CA ASP A 25 13.36 -5.65 -0.93
C ASP A 25 13.82 -4.28 -1.46
N MET A 26 14.14 -4.18 -2.76
CA MET A 26 14.47 -2.92 -3.42
C MET A 26 13.21 -2.18 -3.87
N ILE A 27 12.12 -2.89 -4.19
CA ILE A 27 10.86 -2.32 -4.68
C ILE A 27 10.36 -1.21 -3.77
N CYS A 28 10.35 -1.42 -2.46
CA CYS A 28 9.87 -0.42 -1.49
C CYS A 28 10.72 0.85 -1.44
N LYS A 29 11.95 0.81 -1.98
CA LYS A 29 12.92 1.91 -1.97
C LYS A 29 12.95 2.67 -3.30
N LEU A 30 12.31 2.15 -4.35
CA LEU A 30 12.29 2.79 -5.66
C LEU A 30 11.39 4.03 -5.64
N SER A 31 11.90 5.13 -6.17
CA SER A 31 11.16 6.35 -6.51
C SER A 31 10.25 6.13 -7.73
N LEU A 32 9.28 7.03 -7.92
CA LEU A 32 8.41 7.02 -9.10
C LEU A 32 9.19 7.11 -10.41
N GLN A 33 10.30 7.86 -10.42
CA GLN A 33 11.17 7.99 -11.58
C GLN A 33 11.87 6.65 -11.90
N GLU A 34 12.31 5.92 -10.87
CA GLU A 34 12.91 4.59 -11.07
C GLU A 34 11.89 3.58 -11.61
N TYR A 35 10.63 3.64 -11.17
CA TYR A 35 9.56 2.84 -11.78
C TYR A 35 9.30 3.20 -13.23
N ALA A 36 9.30 4.50 -13.56
CA ALA A 36 9.18 4.95 -14.93
C ALA A 36 10.35 4.44 -15.78
N MET A 37 11.58 4.43 -15.24
CA MET A 37 12.75 3.82 -15.87
C MET A 37 12.61 2.30 -16.05
N LEU A 38 11.89 1.62 -15.16
CA LEU A 38 11.50 0.21 -15.31
C LEU A 38 10.33 0.01 -16.30
N GLY A 39 9.70 1.08 -16.78
CA GLY A 39 8.58 1.05 -17.72
C GLY A 39 7.22 0.91 -17.05
N ILE A 40 7.18 0.94 -15.71
CA ILE A 40 5.95 0.92 -14.92
C ILE A 40 5.60 2.37 -14.61
N ASN A 41 4.67 2.94 -15.36
CA ASN A 41 4.21 4.31 -15.18
C ASN A 41 2.84 4.39 -14.51
N ASP A 42 2.09 3.29 -14.55
CA ASP A 42 0.79 3.22 -13.90
C ASP A 42 0.97 3.18 -12.39
N ARG A 43 0.34 4.15 -11.71
CA ARG A 43 0.45 4.29 -10.25
C ARG A 43 -0.17 3.08 -9.52
N GLN A 44 -1.21 2.46 -10.07
CA GLN A 44 -1.81 1.27 -9.45
C GLN A 44 -0.87 0.08 -9.56
N ASP A 45 -0.21 -0.10 -10.71
CA ASP A 45 0.80 -1.16 -10.92
C ASP A 45 2.01 -1.00 -10.00
N ILE A 46 2.58 0.21 -9.92
CA ILE A 46 3.69 0.53 -9.01
C ILE A 46 3.35 0.12 -7.58
N MET A 47 2.13 0.46 -7.16
CA MET A 47 1.70 0.26 -5.79
C MET A 47 1.34 -1.20 -5.53
N ALA A 48 0.59 -1.85 -6.42
CA ALA A 48 0.34 -3.28 -6.35
C ALA A 48 1.65 -4.08 -6.25
N LEU A 49 2.68 -3.65 -6.98
CA LEU A 49 4.02 -4.23 -6.90
C LEU A 49 4.70 -3.98 -5.55
N ARG A 50 4.68 -2.73 -5.04
CA ARG A 50 5.16 -2.42 -3.67
C ARG A 50 4.47 -3.27 -2.62
N ILE A 51 3.18 -3.48 -2.75
CA ILE A 51 2.35 -4.23 -1.80
C ILE A 51 2.70 -5.72 -1.84
N ALA A 52 2.76 -6.29 -3.03
CA ALA A 52 3.14 -7.68 -3.23
C ALA A 52 4.54 -7.96 -2.68
N CYS A 53 5.47 -7.02 -2.87
CA CYS A 53 6.85 -7.17 -2.40
C CYS A 53 7.07 -6.84 -0.91
N SER A 54 6.33 -5.88 -0.34
CA SER A 54 6.44 -5.50 1.09
C SER A 54 5.75 -6.48 2.03
N THR A 55 4.66 -7.09 1.56
CA THR A 55 3.71 -7.82 2.43
C THR A 55 3.38 -9.22 1.95
N TYR A 56 3.40 -9.47 0.65
CA TYR A 56 2.67 -10.62 0.08
C TYR A 56 3.48 -11.37 -0.96
N GLY A 57 4.67 -11.81 -0.57
CA GLY A 57 5.41 -12.79 -1.36
C GLY A 57 4.53 -13.97 -1.79
N GLU A 58 3.52 -14.36 -1.00
CA GLU A 58 2.68 -15.51 -1.37
C GLU A 58 1.18 -15.51 -0.95
N LYS A 59 0.66 -14.68 -0.04
CA LYS A 59 -0.73 -14.86 0.48
C LYS A 59 -1.45 -13.54 0.80
N PRO A 60 -2.77 -13.39 0.54
CA PRO A 60 -3.57 -12.24 1.01
C PRO A 60 -3.48 -12.10 2.55
N PRO A 61 -3.87 -10.93 3.13
CA PRO A 61 -3.77 -10.70 4.57
C PRO A 61 -4.44 -11.87 5.30
N THR A 62 -3.65 -12.55 6.14
CA THR A 62 -4.09 -13.80 6.75
C THR A 62 -5.36 -13.54 7.55
N LYS A 63 -6.45 -14.21 7.16
CA LYS A 63 -7.69 -14.18 7.91
C LYS A 63 -7.44 -14.92 9.22
N LEU A 64 -7.36 -14.18 10.31
CA LEU A 64 -7.26 -14.76 11.64
C LEU A 64 -8.61 -15.38 11.99
N ASN A 65 -8.62 -16.70 12.16
CA ASN A 65 -9.76 -17.44 12.70
C ASN A 65 -9.96 -16.99 14.14
N SER A 66 -10.83 -16.00 14.34
CA SER A 66 -11.23 -15.55 15.67
C SER A 66 -12.35 -16.48 16.15
N PHE A 67 -12.19 -17.11 17.31
CA PHE A 67 -13.18 -18.01 17.91
C PHE A 67 -14.49 -17.29 18.32
N CYS A 68 -14.53 -15.96 18.24
CA CYS A 68 -15.70 -15.11 18.39
C CYS A 68 -15.45 -13.75 17.71
N GLY A 69 -16.46 -13.20 17.01
CA GLY A 69 -16.41 -11.86 16.39
C GLY A 69 -16.13 -11.83 14.88
N ALA A 70 -16.16 -10.62 14.29
CA ALA A 70 -15.94 -10.40 12.86
C ALA A 70 -14.50 -10.76 12.45
N PRO A 71 -14.28 -11.31 11.23
CA PRO A 71 -12.96 -11.74 10.79
C PRO A 71 -11.90 -10.64 10.95
N GLN A 72 -10.76 -10.98 11.54
CA GLN A 72 -9.63 -10.09 11.63
C GLN A 72 -8.71 -10.32 10.43
N PHE A 73 -8.55 -9.29 9.60
CA PHE A 73 -7.53 -9.24 8.55
C PHE A 73 -6.29 -8.54 9.12
N LEU A 74 -5.15 -9.22 9.10
CA LEU A 74 -3.89 -8.61 9.54
C LEU A 74 -3.34 -7.72 8.42
N ILE A 75 -3.49 -6.41 8.59
CA ILE A 75 -2.95 -5.40 7.66
C ILE A 75 -1.90 -4.62 8.47
N PRO A 76 -0.60 -4.69 8.14
CA PRO A 76 0.42 -3.98 8.89
C PRO A 76 0.22 -2.46 8.88
N LYS A 77 0.55 -1.80 10.00
CA LYS A 77 0.45 -0.33 10.14
C LYS A 77 1.25 0.40 9.05
N SER A 78 2.49 -0.02 8.82
CA SER A 78 3.38 0.58 7.83
C SER A 78 2.80 0.57 6.41
N VAL A 79 2.01 -0.46 6.07
CA VAL A 79 1.35 -0.55 4.76
C VAL A 79 0.25 0.49 4.63
N LEU A 80 -0.55 0.69 5.68
CA LEU A 80 -1.59 1.72 5.70
C LEU A 80 -0.98 3.13 5.71
N GLU A 81 0.10 3.36 6.46
CA GLU A 81 0.85 4.62 6.45
C GLU A 81 1.37 4.95 5.06
N CYS A 82 2.10 4.02 4.43
CA CYS A 82 2.63 4.23 3.08
C CYS A 82 1.53 4.59 2.07
N TRP A 83 0.36 3.95 2.13
CA TRP A 83 -0.72 4.28 1.18
C TRP A 83 -1.41 5.60 1.49
N LEU A 84 -1.55 5.96 2.76
CA LEU A 84 -2.11 7.25 3.14
C LEU A 84 -1.16 8.39 2.74
N ASP A 85 0.16 8.20 2.90
CA ASP A 85 1.20 9.14 2.47
C ASP A 85 1.24 9.25 0.94
N ASP A 86 1.07 8.13 0.24
CA ASP A 86 0.89 8.08 -1.22
C ASP A 86 -0.56 8.44 -1.62
N ASP A 87 -1.29 9.25 -0.85
CA ASP A 87 -2.62 9.83 -1.16
C ASP A 87 -3.77 8.87 -1.50
N PHE A 88 -3.62 7.56 -1.31
CA PHE A 88 -4.66 6.60 -1.67
C PHE A 88 -5.96 6.85 -0.92
N THR A 89 -7.07 6.69 -1.63
CA THR A 89 -8.39 6.66 -1.00
C THR A 89 -8.63 5.32 -0.32
N ILE A 90 -9.45 5.32 0.72
CA ILE A 90 -9.83 4.09 1.43
C ILE A 90 -10.46 3.05 0.48
N LYS A 91 -11.19 3.53 -0.52
CA LYS A 91 -11.82 2.70 -1.57
C LYS A 91 -10.79 2.02 -2.48
N GLU A 92 -9.70 2.68 -2.81
CA GLU A 92 -8.61 2.07 -3.60
C GLU A 92 -7.86 1.04 -2.76
N ILE A 93 -7.56 1.39 -1.51
CA ILE A 93 -6.93 0.50 -0.54
C ILE A 93 -7.77 -0.77 -0.34
N SER A 94 -9.09 -0.63 -0.18
CA SER A 94 -9.99 -1.76 0.05
C SER A 94 -10.02 -2.71 -1.16
N ARG A 95 -10.01 -2.15 -2.38
CA ARG A 95 -9.93 -2.94 -3.63
C ARG A 95 -8.60 -3.68 -3.74
N LEU A 96 -7.49 -3.01 -3.50
CA LEU A 96 -6.14 -3.60 -3.56
C LEU A 96 -5.97 -4.76 -2.60
N LEU A 97 -6.50 -4.61 -1.37
CA LEU A 97 -6.43 -5.66 -0.36
C LEU A 97 -7.55 -6.71 -0.45
N SER A 98 -8.51 -6.53 -1.35
CA SER A 98 -9.71 -7.37 -1.42
C SER A 98 -10.44 -7.49 -0.08
N VAL A 99 -10.56 -6.37 0.65
CA VAL A 99 -11.30 -6.27 1.92
C VAL A 99 -12.34 -5.16 1.85
N SER A 100 -13.24 -5.08 2.83
CA SER A 100 -14.20 -3.97 2.91
C SER A 100 -13.53 -2.68 3.39
N GLU A 101 -14.03 -1.53 2.96
CA GLU A 101 -13.61 -0.21 3.48
C GLU A 101 -13.73 -0.16 5.02
N SER A 102 -14.78 -0.75 5.59
CA SER A 102 -14.96 -0.87 7.05
C SER A 102 -13.80 -1.59 7.73
N THR A 103 -13.18 -2.57 7.06
CA THR A 103 -11.99 -3.28 7.59
C THR A 103 -10.81 -2.33 7.66
N ILE A 104 -10.62 -1.49 6.64
CA ILE A 104 -9.56 -0.48 6.58
C ILE A 104 -9.76 0.57 7.67
N TYR A 105 -10.96 1.16 7.76
CA TYR A 105 -11.28 2.14 8.81
C TYR A 105 -11.08 1.59 10.23
N ARG A 106 -11.44 0.32 10.47
CA ARG A 106 -11.21 -0.34 11.76
C ARG A 106 -9.71 -0.43 12.07
N ARG A 107 -8.89 -0.87 11.11
CA ARG A 107 -7.43 -0.96 11.29
C ARG A 107 -6.80 0.42 11.48
N MET A 108 -7.21 1.42 10.71
CA MET A 108 -6.74 2.80 10.88
C MET A 108 -7.03 3.32 12.30
N ARG A 109 -8.25 3.07 12.83
CA ARG A 109 -8.61 3.45 14.20
C ARG A 109 -7.74 2.75 15.24
N GLU A 110 -7.47 1.46 15.07
CA GLU A 110 -6.58 0.70 15.96
C GLU A 110 -5.15 1.24 15.98
N TYR A 111 -4.70 1.81 14.86
CA TYR A 111 -3.36 2.40 14.72
C TYR A 111 -3.29 3.91 14.95
N GLY A 112 -4.42 4.57 15.24
CA GLY A 112 -4.50 6.02 15.37
C GLY A 112 -4.23 6.77 14.05
N LEU A 113 -4.46 6.14 12.90
CA LEU A 113 -4.26 6.74 11.58
C LEU A 113 -5.50 7.53 11.15
N SER A 114 -5.28 8.73 10.63
CA SER A 114 -6.30 9.58 10.02
C SER A 114 -5.77 10.09 8.68
N LYS A 115 -6.63 10.12 7.65
CA LYS A 115 -6.29 10.80 6.38
C LYS A 115 -6.35 12.33 6.53
N LEU A 116 -7.10 12.83 7.51
CA LEU A 116 -7.14 14.25 7.84
C LEU A 116 -5.87 14.60 8.61
N GLN A 117 -4.95 15.30 7.94
CA GLN A 117 -3.94 16.12 8.59
C GLN A 117 -4.68 17.28 9.25
N PHE A 118 -4.91 17.21 10.56
CA PHE A 118 -5.30 18.42 11.28
C PHE A 118 -4.05 19.30 11.30
N THR A 119 -4.09 20.44 10.61
CA THR A 119 -3.09 21.47 10.83
C THR A 119 -3.27 22.01 12.25
N ASP A 120 -2.20 22.03 13.04
CA ASP A 120 -2.12 22.72 14.33
C ASP A 120 -2.12 24.24 14.11
N ILE A 121 -3.16 24.77 13.47
CA ILE A 121 -3.42 26.21 13.45
C ILE A 121 -4.03 26.50 14.83
N SER A 122 -3.33 27.29 15.63
CA SER A 122 -3.88 27.72 16.91
C SER A 122 -4.97 28.76 16.65
N ASP A 123 -5.97 28.87 17.53
CA ASP A 123 -7.00 29.93 17.43
C ASP A 123 -6.38 31.34 17.34
N HIS A 124 -5.16 31.52 17.89
CA HIS A 124 -4.42 32.77 17.82
C HIS A 124 -3.99 33.15 16.39
N ASP A 125 -3.78 32.17 15.51
CA ASP A 125 -3.37 32.38 14.12
C ASP A 125 -4.56 32.75 13.20
N LEU A 126 -5.81 32.66 13.71
CA LEU A 126 -7.03 32.98 12.96
C LEU A 126 -7.46 34.45 13.08
N ASP A 127 -6.97 35.18 14.09
CA ASP A 127 -7.40 36.55 14.41
C ASP A 127 -6.53 37.66 13.78
N LEU A 128 -5.51 37.31 12.98
CA LEU A 128 -4.66 38.26 12.25
C LEU A 128 -5.11 38.41 10.78
N GLN A 129 -6.23 39.10 10.55
CA GLN A 129 -6.61 39.64 9.23
C GLN A 129 -7.01 41.11 9.31
#